data_AF-A0A258DBA0-F1
#
_entry.id   AF-A0A258DBA0-F1
#
_cell.length_a   1.000
_cell.length_b   1.000
_cell.length_c   1.000
_cell.angle_alpha   90.00
_cell.angle_beta   90.00
_cell.angle_gamma   90.00
#
_symmetry.space_group_name_H-M   'P 1'
#
loop_
_entity.id
_entity.type
_entity.pdbx_description
1 polymer ?
#
loop_
_entity_poly.entity_id
_entity_poly.type
_entity_poly.pdbx_seq_one_letter_code
_entity_poly.pdbx_strand_id
1 'polypeptide(L)'
;LLIRKTAWEMDQMSKPEVEKRLSDKVSMCNYWANRLCCEAADRAMQIHGGIGYSRHKPFEHIYRHHRRYRITEGAEEIQMRKVAAWLFGYMGPRKQAFAES
;
A
#
# COMPACT_ATOMS: atom_id res chain seq x y z
N LEU A 1 -3.67 10.18 6.57
CA LEU A 1 -4.07 9.62 7.90
C LEU A 1 -4.00 8.09 7.96
N LEU A 2 -4.36 7.35 6.89
CA LEU A 2 -4.36 5.87 6.83
C LEU A 2 -3.05 5.22 7.32
N ILE A 3 -1.91 5.49 6.67
CA ILE A 3 -0.62 4.83 6.97
C ILE A 3 -0.23 5.03 8.43
N ARG A 4 -0.30 6.28 8.93
CA ARG A 4 0.01 6.61 10.33
C ARG A 4 -0.90 5.87 11.31
N LYS A 5 -2.20 5.79 11.02
CA LYS A 5 -3.15 5.08 11.89
C LYS A 5 -2.85 3.57 11.92
N THR A 6 -2.61 2.96 10.76
CA THR A 6 -2.26 1.53 10.67
C THR A 6 -0.96 1.24 11.42
N ALA A 7 0.06 2.08 11.29
CA ALA A 7 1.31 1.95 12.04
C ALA A 7 1.07 2.02 13.56
N TRP A 8 0.29 3.00 14.02
CA TRP A 8 -0.06 3.10 15.44
C TRP A 8 -0.83 1.87 15.95
N GLU A 9 -1.75 1.32 15.16
CA GLU A 9 -2.46 0.08 15.52
C GLU A 9 -1.50 -1.12 15.58
N MET A 10 -0.52 -1.21 14.66
CA MET A 10 0.50 -2.26 14.65
C MET A 10 1.38 -2.23 15.90
N ASP A 11 1.74 -1.04 16.37
CA ASP A 11 2.59 -0.86 17.57
C ASP A 11 1.92 -1.38 18.86
N GLN A 12 0.59 -1.54 18.86
CA GLN A 12 -0.18 -2.03 20.01
C GLN A 12 -0.31 -3.55 20.08
N MET A 13 0.29 -4.30 19.14
CA MET A 13 0.12 -5.74 19.06
C MET A 13 1.39 -6.46 18.58
N SER A 14 1.47 -7.77 18.84
CA SER A 14 2.58 -8.59 18.37
C SER A 14 2.51 -8.81 16.84
N LYS A 15 3.66 -9.08 16.20
CA LYS A 15 3.71 -9.33 14.74
C LYS A 15 2.71 -10.40 14.27
N PRO A 16 2.53 -11.54 14.97
CA PRO A 16 1.51 -12.52 14.59
C PRO A 16 0.07 -11.99 14.69
N GLU A 17 -0.22 -11.13 15.66
CA GLU A 17 -1.54 -10.52 15.79
C GLU A 17 -1.79 -9.48 14.69
N VAL A 18 -0.77 -8.70 14.28
CA VAL A 18 -0.87 -7.81 13.12
C VAL A 18 -1.31 -8.58 11.88
N GLU A 19 -0.66 -9.70 11.60
CA GLU A 19 -0.98 -10.53 10.42
C GLU A 19 -2.42 -11.02 10.45
N LYS A 20 -2.92 -11.43 11.62
CA LYS A 20 -4.30 -11.93 11.77
C LYS A 20 -5.36 -10.85 11.78
N ARG A 21 -5.05 -9.64 12.26
CA ARG A 21 -6.07 -8.61 12.55
C ARG A 21 -6.03 -7.38 11.65
N LEU A 22 -4.89 -7.09 11.02
CA LEU A 22 -4.67 -5.85 10.26
C LEU A 22 -4.15 -6.09 8.83
N SER A 23 -4.20 -7.33 8.34
CA SER A 23 -3.66 -7.69 7.02
C SER A 23 -4.27 -6.88 5.87
N ASP A 24 -5.57 -6.61 5.96
CA ASP A 24 -6.30 -5.75 5.01
C ASP A 24 -5.75 -4.32 5.03
N LYS A 25 -5.59 -3.71 6.21
CA LYS A 25 -5.09 -2.35 6.35
C LYS A 25 -3.64 -2.21 5.91
N VAL A 26 -2.79 -3.21 6.18
CA VAL A 26 -1.42 -3.25 5.68
C VAL A 26 -1.40 -3.31 4.15
N SER A 27 -2.28 -4.13 3.56
CA SER A 27 -2.43 -4.24 2.10
C SER A 27 -2.93 -2.93 1.48
N MET A 28 -3.90 -2.25 2.12
CA MET A 28 -4.36 -0.92 1.72
C MET A 28 -3.25 0.13 1.77
N CYS A 29 -2.42 0.10 2.81
CA CYS A 29 -1.29 1.02 2.96
C CYS A 29 -0.25 0.82 1.87
N ASN A 30 0.12 -0.44 1.57
CA ASN A 30 1.07 -0.75 0.50
C ASN A 30 0.55 -0.26 -0.86
N TYR A 31 -0.70 -0.61 -1.20
CA TYR A 31 -1.34 -0.17 -2.44
C TYR A 31 -1.35 1.36 -2.57
N TRP A 32 -1.88 2.04 -1.55
CA TRP A 32 -2.09 3.49 -1.61
C TRP A 32 -0.77 4.28 -1.57
N ALA A 33 0.16 3.90 -0.71
CA ALA A 33 1.42 4.64 -0.54
C ALA A 33 2.26 4.63 -1.81
N ASN A 34 2.40 3.45 -2.44
CA ASN A 34 3.20 3.32 -3.65
C ASN A 34 2.61 4.12 -4.81
N ARG A 35 1.28 4.08 -4.96
CA ARG A 35 0.59 4.85 -5.99
C ARG A 35 0.71 6.36 -5.76
N LEU A 36 0.45 6.82 -4.53
CA LEU A 36 0.56 8.24 -4.16
C LEU A 36 1.96 8.79 -4.44
N CYS A 37 3.01 8.09 -4.02
CA CYS A 37 4.39 8.53 -4.25
C CYS A 37 4.74 8.55 -5.74
N CYS A 38 4.26 7.56 -6.50
CA CYS A 38 4.49 7.50 -7.95
C CYS A 38 3.82 8.67 -8.67
N GLU A 39 2.55 8.96 -8.37
CA GLU A 39 1.77 10.06 -8.95
C GLU A 39 2.34 11.43 -8.54
N ALA A 40 2.76 11.58 -7.27
CA ALA A 40 3.39 12.81 -6.79
C ALA A 40 4.73 13.07 -7.48
N ALA A 41 5.56 12.03 -7.64
CA ALA A 41 6.85 12.15 -8.33
C ALA A 41 6.66 12.48 -9.82
N ASP A 42 5.71 11.82 -10.49
CA ASP A 42 5.36 12.09 -11.88
C ASP A 42 4.93 13.55 -12.09
N ARG A 43 4.02 14.03 -11.24
CA ARG A 43 3.57 15.43 -11.28
C ARG A 43 4.71 16.41 -11.00
N ALA A 44 5.62 16.07 -10.08
CA ALA A 44 6.79 16.90 -9.82
C ALA A 44 7.73 16.97 -11.03
N MET A 45 7.97 15.85 -11.73
CA MET A 45 8.73 15.84 -12.99
C MET A 45 8.07 16.73 -14.03
N GLN A 46 6.76 16.60 -14.23
CA GLN A 46 6.00 17.38 -15.21
C GLN A 46 6.10 18.89 -14.94
N ILE A 47 5.95 19.32 -13.69
CA ILE A 47 6.05 20.74 -13.30
C ILE A 47 7.45 21.32 -13.55
N HIS A 48 8.48 20.52 -13.33
CA HIS A 48 9.87 20.96 -13.50
C HIS A 48 10.40 20.74 -14.93
N GLY A 49 9.62 20.16 -15.84
CA GLY A 49 10.05 19.91 -17.22
C GLY A 49 11.33 19.08 -17.31
N GLY A 50 12.23 19.46 -18.23
CA GLY A 50 13.46 18.70 -18.50
C GLY A 50 14.37 18.47 -17.28
N ILE A 51 14.49 19.47 -16.38
CA ILE A 51 15.27 19.30 -15.15
C ILE A 51 14.61 18.33 -14.18
N GLY A 52 13.28 18.23 -14.19
CA GLY A 52 12.52 17.27 -13.39
C GLY A 52 12.77 15.82 -13.79
N TYR A 53 12.89 15.54 -15.08
CA TYR A 53 13.21 14.21 -15.62
C TYR A 53 14.69 13.83 -15.50
N SER A 54 15.57 14.82 -15.32
CA SER A 54 17.01 14.61 -15.14
C SER A 54 17.38 14.13 -13.73
N ARG A 55 18.64 13.73 -13.55
CA ARG A 55 19.22 13.41 -12.22
C ARG A 55 19.54 14.64 -11.35
N HIS A 56 19.27 15.85 -11.82
CA HIS A 56 19.48 17.07 -11.02
C HIS A 56 18.44 17.24 -9.90
N LYS A 57 17.31 16.53 -9.99
CA LYS A 57 16.27 16.47 -8.97
C LYS A 57 15.97 15.01 -8.62
N PRO A 58 15.46 14.72 -7.40
CA PRO A 58 15.25 13.34 -6.97
C PRO A 58 13.99 12.68 -7.56
N PHE A 59 13.18 13.39 -8.33
CA PHE A 59 11.84 12.95 -8.75
C PHE A 59 11.87 11.67 -9.59
N GLU A 60 12.77 11.58 -10.57
CA GLU A 60 12.91 10.39 -11.41
C GLU A 60 13.25 9.14 -10.58
N HIS A 61 14.11 9.30 -9.57
CA HIS A 61 14.51 8.22 -8.68
C HIS A 61 13.34 7.75 -7.82
N ILE A 62 12.59 8.68 -7.23
CA ILE A 62 11.40 8.38 -6.43
C ILE A 62 10.34 7.66 -7.28
N TYR A 63 10.10 8.12 -8.51
CA TYR A 63 9.16 7.51 -9.45
C TYR A 63 9.57 6.06 -9.75
N ARG A 64 10.82 5.82 -10.16
CA ARG A 64 11.31 4.46 -10.45
C ARG A 64 11.19 3.53 -9.25
N HIS A 65 11.51 4.01 -8.06
CA HIS A 65 11.50 3.22 -6.84
C HIS A 65 10.08 2.76 -6.48
N HIS A 66 9.11 3.66 -6.50
CA HIS A 66 7.72 3.34 -6.15
C HIS A 66 7.00 2.61 -7.29
N ARG A 67 7.37 2.84 -8.55
CA ARG A 67 6.88 2.06 -9.68
C ARG A 67 7.27 0.58 -9.57
N ARG A 68 8.48 0.30 -9.07
CA ARG A 68 8.96 -1.06 -8.80
C ARG A 68 8.19 -1.73 -7.66
N TYR A 69 7.92 -1.02 -6.56
CA TYR A 69 7.22 -1.58 -5.41
C TYR A 69 5.77 -2.00 -5.68
N ARG A 70 5.13 -1.38 -6.68
CA ARG A 70 3.83 -1.83 -7.22
C ARG A 70 3.88 -3.22 -7.89
N ILE A 71 5.06 -3.83 -7.98
CA ILE A 71 5.27 -5.18 -8.55
C ILE A 71 5.94 -6.08 -7.50
N THR A 72 7.04 -5.63 -6.89
CA THR A 72 7.91 -6.51 -6.06
C THR A 72 7.40 -6.75 -4.64
N GLU A 73 6.73 -5.77 -4.03
CA GLU A 73 6.24 -5.85 -2.64
C GLU A 73 4.77 -6.33 -2.57
N GLY A 74 4.36 -7.09 -3.60
CA GLY A 74 2.99 -7.47 -3.89
C GLY A 74 2.38 -6.55 -4.94
N ALA A 75 2.06 -7.12 -6.11
CA ALA A 75 1.38 -6.42 -7.18
C ALA A 75 0.07 -5.78 -6.70
N GLU A 76 -0.33 -4.67 -7.32
CA GLU A 76 -1.53 -3.91 -6.92
C GLU A 76 -2.79 -4.79 -6.87
N GLU A 77 -2.93 -5.69 -7.84
CA GLU A 77 -4.03 -6.64 -7.94
C GLU A 77 -4.05 -7.62 -6.77
N ILE A 78 -2.88 -8.01 -6.27
CA ILE A 78 -2.76 -8.89 -5.10
C ILE A 78 -3.16 -8.14 -3.83
N GLN A 79 -2.77 -6.87 -3.69
CA GLN A 79 -3.19 -6.05 -2.55
C GLN A 79 -4.71 -5.86 -2.57
N MET A 80 -5.28 -5.50 -3.73
CA MET A 80 -6.73 -5.35 -3.90
C MET A 80 -7.49 -6.65 -3.60
N ARG A 81 -6.98 -7.78 -4.09
CA ARG A 81 -7.56 -9.10 -3.81
C ARG A 81 -7.55 -9.44 -2.32
N LYS A 82 -6.46 -9.14 -1.59
CA LYS A 82 -6.40 -9.36 -0.13
C LYS A 82 -7.43 -8.51 0.61
N VAL A 83 -7.56 -7.23 0.25
CA VAL A 83 -8.56 -6.34 0.83
C VAL A 83 -9.97 -6.85 0.56
N ALA A 84 -10.27 -7.26 -0.68
CA ALA A 84 -11.56 -7.83 -1.04
C ALA A 84 -11.85 -9.14 -0.26
N ALA A 85 -10.87 -10.04 -0.15
CA ALA A 85 -11.02 -11.28 0.59
C ALA A 85 -11.36 -11.05 2.07
N TRP A 86 -10.78 -10.01 2.68
CA TRP A 86 -11.12 -9.60 4.03
C TRP A 86 -12.51 -8.96 4.14
N LEU A 87 -12.85 -8.08 3.21
CA LEU A 87 -14.13 -7.38 3.18
C LEU A 87 -15.31 -8.36 3.05
N PHE A 88 -15.17 -9.34 2.15
CA PHE A 88 -16.19 -10.36 1.87
C PHE A 88 -16.10 -11.61 2.75
N GLY A 89 -15.26 -11.60 3.79
CA GLY A 89 -15.20 -12.71 4.75
C GLY A 89 -14.54 -14.00 4.24
N TYR A 90 -13.88 -13.99 3.08
CA TYR A 90 -13.06 -15.12 2.64
C TYR A 90 -11.78 -15.27 3.49
N MET A 91 -11.33 -14.20 4.14
CA MET A 91 -10.15 -14.13 5.00
C MET A 91 -10.41 -13.25 6.24
N GLY A 92 -9.53 -13.38 7.24
CA GLY A 92 -9.57 -12.58 8.46
C GLY A 92 -10.59 -13.06 9.51
N PRO A 93 -10.75 -12.30 10.61
CA PRO A 93 -11.59 -12.67 11.75
C PRO A 93 -13.07 -12.87 11.40
N ARG A 94 -13.55 -12.20 10.34
CA ARG A 94 -14.94 -12.29 9.89
C ARG A 94 -15.26 -13.59 9.17
N LYS A 95 -14.26 -14.41 8.82
CA LYS A 95 -14.46 -15.66 8.06
C LYS A 95 -15.42 -16.63 8.75
N GLN A 96 -15.37 -16.73 10.08
CA GLN A 96 -16.27 -17.60 10.83
C GLN A 96 -17.72 -17.10 10.74
N ALA A 97 -17.95 -15.79 10.92
CA ALA A 97 -19.28 -15.19 10.83
C ALA A 97 -19.94 -15.38 9.45
N PHE A 98 -19.16 -15.31 8.37
CA PHE A 98 -19.66 -15.56 7.01
C PHE A 98 -19.84 -17.04 6.67
N ALA A 99 -19.24 -17.96 7.44
CA ALA A 99 -19.43 -19.40 7.25
C ALA A 99 -20.72 -19.92 7.92
N GLU A 100 -21.26 -19.15 8.86
CA GLU A 100 -22.45 -19.47 9.67
C GLU A 100 -23.74 -18.82 9.13
N SER A 101 -23.66 -18.04 8.04
CA SER A 101 -24.78 -17.36 7.36
C SER A 101 -25.13 -18.04 6.04
#